data_AF-A0A3D4QSK5-F1
#
_entry.id   AF-A0A3D4QSK5-F1
#
_cell.length_a   1.000
_cell.length_b   1.000
_cell.length_c   1.000
_cell.angle_alpha   90.00
_cell.angle_beta   90.00
_cell.angle_gamma   90.00
#
_symmetry.space_group_name_H-M   'P 1'
#
loop_
_entity.id
_entity.type
_entity.pdbx_description
1 polymer ?
#
loop_
_entity_poly.entity_id
_entity_poly.type
_entity_poly.pdbx_seq_one_letter_code
_entity_poly.pdbx_strand_id
1 'polypeptide(L)'
;LNEDLTEAISLGHDLGHTPFGHTGECLLNKITTAGFKHNEHSLRVVDILEGGKGLNLTWEVRDGILNHTKSGNPATLEGQILSLSDRVAYINHDIDDAIRAKIISEEDLPKDCIDILGCSHKVRIDTMVKDIIYNSEGRDSVAMSQEVRQATEQLRDFMFQRVYLDCLAKSEEDKAMYILEELFFYFIKNPNRLPAEYHKQIPVYGEEQAVCDYIAGMTDRYAMRIFYELFVPSSWKQI
;
A
#
# COMPACT_ATOMS: atom_id res chain seq x y z
N LEU A 1 -16.08 -20.52 3.49
CA LEU A 1 -15.55 -19.17 3.77
C LEU A 1 -16.60 -18.16 3.36
N ASN A 2 -16.61 -16.98 3.96
CA ASN A 2 -17.57 -15.92 3.72
C ASN A 2 -17.05 -14.97 2.63
N GLU A 3 -17.74 -14.95 1.48
CA GLU A 3 -17.37 -14.14 0.32
C GLU A 3 -17.52 -12.64 0.61
N ASP A 4 -18.65 -12.23 1.21
CA ASP A 4 -18.93 -10.82 1.56
C ASP A 4 -17.88 -10.26 2.52
N LEU A 5 -17.46 -11.06 3.51
CA LEU A 5 -16.41 -10.65 4.43
C LEU A 5 -15.06 -10.50 3.70
N THR A 6 -14.72 -11.46 2.85
CA THR A 6 -13.48 -11.39 2.06
C THR A 6 -13.46 -10.15 1.16
N GLU A 7 -14.56 -9.88 0.46
CA GLU A 7 -14.71 -8.70 -0.40
C GLU A 7 -14.64 -7.40 0.40
N ALA A 8 -15.35 -7.30 1.53
CA ALA A 8 -15.34 -6.11 2.37
C ALA A 8 -13.94 -5.78 2.90
N ILE A 9 -13.16 -6.79 3.32
CA ILE A 9 -11.76 -6.58 3.72
C ILE A 9 -10.93 -6.15 2.50
N SER A 10 -11.11 -6.81 1.35
CA SER A 10 -10.37 -6.51 0.12
C SER A 10 -10.58 -5.07 -0.35
N LEU A 11 -11.79 -4.52 -0.21
CA LEU A 11 -12.06 -3.12 -0.54
C LEU A 11 -11.49 -2.12 0.48
N GLY A 12 -11.28 -2.56 1.72
CA GLY A 12 -10.84 -1.69 2.82
C GLY A 12 -9.34 -1.66 3.08
N HIS A 13 -8.58 -2.68 2.68
CA HIS A 13 -7.21 -2.88 3.15
C HIS A 13 -6.23 -1.77 2.76
N ASP A 14 -6.43 -1.18 1.57
CA ASP A 14 -5.53 -0.20 0.96
C ASP A 14 -6.06 1.24 0.96
N LEU A 15 -7.11 1.53 1.73
CA LEU A 15 -7.67 2.88 1.84
C LEU A 15 -6.70 3.92 2.43
N GLY A 16 -5.71 3.47 3.21
CA GLY A 16 -4.77 4.30 3.95
C GLY A 16 -3.43 4.53 3.25
N HIS A 17 -3.27 4.12 1.99
CA HIS A 17 -2.04 4.40 1.26
C HIS A 17 -1.85 5.90 1.02
N THR A 18 -0.62 6.35 1.19
CA THR A 18 -0.21 7.72 0.89
C THR A 18 -0.09 7.95 -0.62
N PRO A 19 -0.08 9.22 -1.07
CA PRO A 19 0.45 9.56 -2.38
C PRO A 19 1.82 8.92 -2.62
N PHE A 20 2.06 8.52 -3.87
CA PHE A 20 3.30 7.87 -4.29
C PHE A 20 3.57 6.52 -3.58
N GLY A 21 2.53 5.88 -3.02
CA GLY A 21 2.60 4.53 -2.47
C GLY A 21 3.66 4.36 -1.39
N HIS A 22 4.50 3.33 -1.50
CA HIS A 22 5.54 3.00 -0.53
C HIS A 22 6.53 4.14 -0.24
N THR A 23 6.77 5.02 -1.22
CA THR A 23 7.66 6.17 -1.05
C THR A 23 7.09 7.15 -0.02
N GLY A 24 5.80 7.46 -0.13
CA GLY A 24 5.11 8.33 0.83
C GLY A 24 5.02 7.71 2.21
N GLU A 25 4.73 6.41 2.29
CA GLU A 25 4.69 5.67 3.55
C GLU A 25 6.05 5.65 4.25
N CYS A 26 7.13 5.36 3.52
CA CYS A 26 8.49 5.37 4.04
C CYS A 26 8.86 6.74 4.61
N LEU A 27 8.52 7.81 3.89
CA LEU A 27 8.76 9.17 4.35
C LEU A 27 7.96 9.48 5.61
N LEU A 28 6.63 9.30 5.60
CA LEU A 28 5.79 9.62 6.75
C LEU A 28 6.20 8.82 7.98
N ASN A 29 6.57 7.54 7.81
CA ASN A 29 7.07 6.71 8.89
C ASN A 29 8.39 7.24 9.49
N LYS A 30 9.24 7.87 8.66
CA LYS A 30 10.51 8.44 9.09
C LYS A 30 10.34 9.79 9.80
N ILE A 31 9.43 10.64 9.32
CA ILE A 31 9.32 12.04 9.79
C ILE A 31 8.30 12.24 10.92
N THR A 32 7.33 11.32 11.08
CA THR A 32 6.34 11.38 12.17
C THR A 32 6.88 10.72 13.43
N THR A 33 6.48 11.22 14.60
CA THR A 33 6.96 10.69 15.89
C THR A 33 6.37 9.32 16.24
N ALA A 34 5.13 9.06 15.83
CA ALA A 34 4.44 7.79 16.05
C ALA A 34 4.78 6.71 15.00
N GLY A 35 5.47 7.09 13.93
CA GLY A 35 5.60 6.26 12.73
C GLY A 35 4.31 6.26 11.90
N PHE A 36 4.36 5.57 10.76
CA PHE A 36 3.24 5.46 9.83
C PHE A 36 3.25 4.09 9.18
N LYS A 37 2.07 3.47 9.08
CA LYS A 37 1.85 2.28 8.27
C LYS A 37 0.52 2.36 7.55
N HIS A 38 0.50 1.99 6.27
CA HIS A 38 -0.70 2.06 5.43
C HIS A 38 -1.87 1.29 6.04
N ASN A 39 -1.66 0.08 6.55
CA ASN A 39 -2.69 -0.76 7.15
C ASN A 39 -3.29 -0.17 8.44
N GLU A 40 -2.48 0.47 9.28
CA GLU A 40 -2.96 1.18 10.47
C GLU A 40 -3.74 2.44 10.07
N HIS A 41 -3.29 3.12 9.01
CA HIS A 41 -3.99 4.27 8.46
C HIS A 41 -5.31 3.87 7.77
N SER A 42 -5.38 2.74 7.06
CA SER A 42 -6.61 2.20 6.47
C SER A 42 -7.66 1.95 7.55
N LEU A 43 -7.24 1.39 8.69
CA LEU A 43 -8.13 1.23 9.84
C LEU A 43 -8.59 2.59 10.40
N ARG A 44 -7.69 3.58 10.47
CA ARG A 44 -8.03 4.95 10.90
C ARG A 44 -9.01 5.63 9.95
N VAL A 45 -8.88 5.43 8.64
CA VAL A 45 -9.82 5.96 7.64
C VAL A 45 -11.23 5.47 7.94
N VAL A 46 -11.41 4.17 8.11
CA VAL A 46 -12.74 3.56 8.34
C VAL A 46 -13.26 3.78 9.77
N ASP A 47 -12.40 3.98 10.76
CA ASP A 47 -12.83 4.16 12.15
C ASP A 47 -13.06 5.62 12.55
N ILE A 48 -12.40 6.57 11.88
CA ILE A 48 -12.32 7.96 12.36
C ILE A 48 -12.62 8.97 11.26
N LEU A 49 -12.00 8.84 10.09
CA LEU A 49 -12.00 9.91 9.08
C LEU A 49 -13.29 9.91 8.25
N GLU A 50 -13.74 8.74 7.81
CA GLU A 50 -14.91 8.61 6.96
C GLU A 50 -16.22 8.58 7.75
N GLY A 51 -17.34 8.96 7.10
CA GLY A 51 -18.67 8.91 7.71
C GLY A 51 -18.88 9.88 8.90
N GLY A 52 -17.93 10.78 9.16
CA GLY A 52 -17.96 11.78 10.24
C GLY A 52 -17.69 11.25 11.66
N LYS A 53 -17.80 9.95 11.89
CA LYS A 53 -17.44 9.25 13.15
C LYS A 53 -16.88 7.84 12.90
N GLY A 54 -16.40 7.56 11.69
CA GLY A 54 -16.15 6.21 11.20
C GLY A 54 -17.39 5.57 10.55
N LEU A 55 -17.12 4.48 9.83
CA LEU A 55 -18.11 3.67 9.11
C LEU A 55 -18.76 2.60 10.00
N ASN A 56 -18.28 2.39 11.23
CA ASN A 56 -18.79 1.39 12.17
C ASN A 56 -18.82 -0.03 11.57
N LEU A 57 -17.73 -0.41 10.90
CA LEU A 57 -17.56 -1.73 10.28
C LEU A 57 -17.48 -2.82 11.36
N THR A 58 -17.78 -4.06 10.97
CA THR A 58 -17.68 -5.20 11.89
C THR A 58 -16.23 -5.43 12.30
N TRP A 59 -16.04 -6.11 13.43
CA TRP A 59 -14.71 -6.38 13.97
C TRP A 59 -13.86 -7.20 12.99
N GLU A 60 -14.46 -8.16 12.29
CA GLU A 60 -13.78 -9.05 11.34
C GLU A 60 -13.23 -8.28 10.14
N VAL A 61 -13.98 -7.29 9.64
CA VAL A 61 -13.53 -6.43 8.54
C VAL A 61 -12.34 -5.59 8.99
N ARG A 62 -12.45 -4.97 10.17
CA ARG A 62 -11.40 -4.13 10.77
C ARG A 62 -10.12 -4.92 11.06
N ASP A 63 -10.26 -6.13 11.59
CA ASP A 63 -9.14 -7.05 11.83
C ASP A 63 -8.44 -7.43 10.52
N GLY A 64 -9.21 -7.79 9.49
CA GLY A 64 -8.66 -8.09 8.17
C GLY A 64 -7.89 -6.90 7.58
N ILE A 65 -8.44 -5.68 7.65
CA ILE A 65 -7.78 -4.46 7.17
C ILE A 65 -6.45 -4.24 7.91
N LEU A 66 -6.45 -4.36 9.23
CA LEU A 66 -5.25 -4.11 10.02
C LEU A 66 -4.17 -5.19 9.81
N ASN A 67 -4.58 -6.46 9.72
CA ASN A 67 -3.66 -7.59 9.84
C ASN A 67 -3.31 -8.27 8.50
N HIS A 68 -3.82 -7.82 7.35
CA HIS A 68 -3.56 -8.45 6.05
C HIS A 68 -2.08 -8.43 5.61
N THR A 69 -1.25 -7.54 6.15
CA THR A 69 0.13 -7.35 5.70
C THR A 69 0.99 -8.60 5.89
N LYS A 70 2.15 -8.70 5.21
CA LYS A 70 3.05 -9.87 5.29
C LYS A 70 3.44 -10.24 6.74
N SER A 71 3.62 -9.25 7.61
CA SER A 71 3.97 -9.46 9.03
C SER A 71 2.75 -9.51 9.96
N GLY A 72 1.55 -9.33 9.43
CA GLY A 72 0.31 -9.42 10.18
C GLY A 72 -0.16 -10.86 10.37
N ASN A 73 -1.20 -11.03 11.16
CA ASN A 73 -1.82 -12.32 11.44
C ASN A 73 -3.34 -12.16 11.56
N PRO A 74 -4.07 -12.15 10.42
CA PRO A 74 -5.52 -12.00 10.43
C PRO A 74 -6.18 -13.12 11.25
N ALA A 75 -7.15 -12.76 12.08
CA ALA A 75 -7.85 -13.69 12.94
C ALA A 75 -8.82 -14.59 12.16
N THR A 76 -9.31 -14.12 11.00
CA THR A 76 -10.24 -14.85 10.15
C THR A 76 -9.53 -15.51 8.97
N LEU A 77 -10.11 -16.61 8.46
CA LEU A 77 -9.61 -17.25 7.24
C LEU A 77 -9.77 -16.32 6.03
N GLU A 78 -10.83 -15.51 6.02
CA GLU A 78 -11.08 -14.47 5.00
C GLU A 78 -9.96 -13.41 4.98
N GLY A 79 -9.49 -12.96 6.14
CA GLY A 79 -8.34 -12.08 6.23
C GLY A 79 -7.03 -12.75 5.78
N GLN A 80 -6.85 -14.05 6.08
CA GLN A 80 -5.70 -14.81 5.60
C GLN A 80 -5.73 -15.02 4.07
N ILE A 81 -6.92 -15.22 3.47
CA ILE A 81 -7.10 -15.22 2.02
C ILE A 81 -6.61 -13.91 1.46
N LEU A 82 -7.15 -12.77 1.94
CA LEU A 82 -6.75 -11.47 1.43
C LEU A 82 -5.24 -11.28 1.52
N SER A 83 -4.64 -11.61 2.66
CA SER A 83 -3.19 -11.49 2.84
C SER A 83 -2.40 -12.22 1.75
N LEU A 84 -2.81 -13.43 1.36
CA LEU A 84 -2.15 -14.18 0.28
C LEU A 84 -2.53 -13.65 -1.11
N SER A 85 -3.79 -13.29 -1.32
CA SER A 85 -4.30 -12.76 -2.58
C SER A 85 -3.65 -11.44 -2.96
N ASP A 86 -3.45 -10.54 -1.99
CA ASP A 86 -2.72 -9.28 -2.18
C ASP A 86 -1.29 -9.55 -2.67
N ARG A 87 -0.56 -10.46 -2.02
CA ARG A 87 0.78 -10.88 -2.47
C ARG A 87 0.79 -11.46 -3.89
N VAL A 88 -0.23 -12.22 -4.27
CA VAL A 88 -0.39 -12.78 -5.63
C VAL A 88 -0.65 -11.66 -6.64
N ALA A 89 -1.53 -10.71 -6.33
CA ALA A 89 -1.83 -9.59 -7.21
C ALA A 89 -0.62 -8.69 -7.39
N TYR A 90 -0.02 -8.25 -6.27
CA TYR A 90 1.11 -7.34 -6.23
C TYR A 90 2.29 -7.84 -7.08
N ILE A 91 2.76 -9.07 -6.85
CA ILE A 91 3.92 -9.60 -7.55
C ILE A 91 3.71 -9.70 -9.07
N ASN A 92 2.49 -10.01 -9.51
CA ASN A 92 2.17 -10.14 -10.93
C ASN A 92 2.03 -8.78 -11.60
N HIS A 93 1.38 -7.81 -10.94
CA HIS A 93 1.28 -6.45 -11.45
C HIS A 93 2.65 -5.76 -11.54
N ASP A 94 3.49 -5.89 -10.51
CA ASP A 94 4.84 -5.33 -10.51
C ASP A 94 5.71 -5.87 -11.65
N ILE A 95 5.60 -7.18 -11.95
CA ILE A 95 6.33 -7.79 -13.07
C ILE A 95 5.88 -7.17 -14.39
N ASP A 96 4.57 -7.06 -14.61
CA ASP A 96 4.02 -6.51 -15.84
C ASP A 96 4.41 -5.03 -16.02
N ASP A 97 4.35 -4.24 -14.94
CA ASP A 97 4.72 -2.82 -14.95
C ASP A 97 6.22 -2.64 -15.20
N ALA A 98 7.07 -3.45 -14.57
CA ALA A 98 8.52 -3.39 -14.79
C ALA A 98 8.92 -3.78 -16.21
N ILE A 99 8.26 -4.78 -16.80
CA ILE A 99 8.46 -5.17 -18.21
C ILE A 99 7.99 -4.05 -19.14
N ARG A 100 6.81 -3.47 -18.88
CA ARG A 100 6.25 -2.36 -19.66
C ARG A 100 7.14 -1.11 -19.60
N ALA A 101 7.72 -0.84 -18.44
CA ALA A 101 8.68 0.23 -18.22
C ALA A 101 10.09 -0.07 -18.79
N LYS A 102 10.30 -1.28 -19.33
CA LYS A 102 11.58 -1.78 -19.87
C LYS A 102 12.71 -1.80 -18.82
N ILE A 103 12.35 -1.97 -17.55
CA ILE A 103 13.31 -2.12 -16.44
C ILE A 103 13.87 -3.54 -16.44
N ILE A 104 13.02 -4.52 -16.73
CA ILE A 104 13.36 -5.93 -16.91
C ILE A 104 12.67 -6.49 -18.15
N SER A 105 13.07 -7.69 -18.56
CA SER A 105 12.41 -8.52 -19.56
C SER A 105 11.95 -9.84 -18.94
N GLU A 106 11.10 -10.61 -19.64
CA GLU A 106 10.67 -11.93 -19.18
C GLU A 106 11.85 -12.89 -18.96
N GLU A 107 12.94 -12.73 -19.73
CA GLU A 107 14.14 -13.55 -19.65
C GLU A 107 14.99 -13.25 -18.41
N ASP A 108 14.80 -12.09 -17.78
CA ASP A 108 15.50 -11.70 -16.55
C ASP A 108 14.92 -12.39 -15.30
N LEU A 109 13.69 -12.92 -15.39
CA LEU A 109 13.01 -13.54 -14.26
C LEU A 109 13.75 -14.83 -13.84
N PRO A 110 13.91 -15.11 -12.52
CA PRO A 110 14.61 -16.30 -12.05
C PRO A 110 13.95 -17.59 -12.55
N LYS A 111 14.68 -18.39 -13.34
CA LYS A 111 14.16 -19.62 -13.96
C LYS A 111 13.54 -20.57 -12.95
N ASP A 112 14.22 -20.79 -11.82
CA ASP A 112 13.72 -21.66 -10.75
C ASP A 112 12.34 -21.22 -10.22
N CYS A 113 12.07 -19.91 -10.16
CA CYS A 113 10.76 -19.39 -9.77
C CYS A 113 9.72 -19.56 -10.89
N ILE A 114 10.13 -19.34 -12.14
CA ILE A 114 9.25 -19.43 -13.32
C ILE A 114 8.84 -20.87 -13.62
N ASP A 115 9.72 -21.84 -13.39
CA ASP A 115 9.43 -23.26 -13.58
C ASP A 115 8.38 -23.75 -12.57
N ILE A 116 8.38 -23.21 -11.34
CA ILE A 116 7.40 -23.52 -10.29
C ILE A 116 6.10 -22.76 -10.50
N LEU A 117 6.17 -21.44 -10.65
CA LEU A 117 4.99 -20.57 -10.63
C LEU A 117 4.33 -20.49 -12.02
N GLY A 118 5.11 -20.46 -13.09
CA GLY A 118 4.64 -20.33 -14.47
C GLY A 118 5.30 -19.17 -15.23
N CYS A 119 5.42 -19.31 -16.55
CA CYS A 119 6.09 -18.32 -17.41
C CYS A 119 5.26 -17.09 -17.77
N SER A 120 3.93 -17.20 -17.81
CA SER A 120 3.05 -16.09 -18.14
C SER A 120 2.26 -15.63 -16.92
N HIS A 121 1.85 -14.36 -16.91
CA HIS A 121 0.96 -13.77 -15.90
C HIS A 121 -0.22 -14.70 -15.55
N LYS A 122 -0.94 -15.18 -16.58
CA LYS A 122 -2.11 -16.05 -16.39
C LYS A 122 -1.75 -17.38 -15.71
N VAL A 123 -0.67 -18.04 -16.15
CA VAL A 123 -0.26 -19.32 -15.57
C VAL A 123 0.21 -19.12 -14.13
N ARG A 124 0.95 -18.04 -13.86
CA ARG A 124 1.44 -17.70 -12.51
C ARG A 124 0.30 -17.56 -11.51
N ILE A 125 -0.70 -16.75 -11.85
CA ILE A 125 -1.89 -16.57 -11.01
C ILE A 125 -2.64 -17.90 -10.81
N ASP A 126 -2.89 -18.65 -11.89
CA ASP A 126 -3.62 -19.92 -11.82
C ASP A 126 -2.91 -20.94 -10.91
N THR A 127 -1.58 -21.06 -11.04
CA THR A 127 -0.76 -21.94 -10.18
C THR A 127 -0.83 -21.51 -8.73
N MET A 128 -0.60 -20.23 -8.42
CA MET A 128 -0.59 -19.72 -7.05
C MET A 128 -1.96 -19.87 -6.38
N VAL A 129 -3.04 -19.51 -7.08
CA VAL A 129 -4.41 -19.62 -6.55
C VAL A 129 -4.79 -21.07 -6.30
N LYS A 130 -4.52 -21.98 -7.25
CA LYS A 130 -4.79 -23.41 -7.07
C LYS A 130 -4.00 -24.00 -5.91
N ASP A 131 -2.71 -23.67 -5.79
CA ASP A 131 -1.87 -24.14 -4.71
C ASP A 131 -2.39 -23.69 -3.34
N ILE A 132 -2.82 -22.42 -3.21
CA ILE A 132 -3.46 -21.91 -2.00
C ILE A 132 -4.72 -22.71 -1.68
N ILE A 133 -5.61 -22.93 -2.65
CA ILE A 133 -6.86 -23.68 -2.44
C ILE A 133 -6.57 -25.10 -1.96
N TYR A 134 -5.74 -25.85 -2.68
CA TYR A 134 -5.45 -27.25 -2.35
C TYR A 134 -4.71 -27.42 -1.02
N ASN A 135 -3.85 -26.47 -0.65
CA ASN A 135 -3.16 -26.51 0.64
C ASN A 135 -3.97 -25.97 1.82
N SER A 136 -5.13 -25.36 1.56
CA SER A 136 -6.01 -24.84 2.60
C SER A 136 -7.27 -25.69 2.80
N GLU A 137 -7.60 -26.56 1.84
CA GLU A 137 -8.79 -27.40 1.90
C GLU A 137 -8.79 -28.32 3.15
N GLY A 138 -9.87 -28.23 3.93
CA GLY A 138 -10.04 -29.01 5.17
C GLY A 138 -9.14 -28.60 6.33
N ARG A 139 -8.48 -27.42 6.26
CA ARG A 139 -7.60 -26.90 7.30
C ARG A 139 -8.18 -25.63 7.93
N ASP A 140 -7.76 -25.36 9.16
CA ASP A 140 -8.09 -24.14 9.91
C ASP A 140 -7.09 -22.99 9.63
N SER A 141 -6.40 -23.04 8.49
CA SER A 141 -5.48 -22.00 8.04
C SER A 141 -5.38 -21.97 6.53
N VAL A 142 -5.11 -20.77 5.98
CA VAL A 142 -4.88 -20.55 4.55
C VAL A 142 -3.39 -20.49 4.30
N ALA A 143 -2.88 -21.33 3.40
CA ALA A 143 -1.46 -21.44 3.15
C ALA A 143 -1.13 -21.85 1.71
N MET A 144 0.02 -21.40 1.23
CA MET A 144 0.70 -21.98 0.07
C MET A 144 1.49 -23.22 0.49
N SER A 145 1.79 -24.12 -0.45
CA SER A 145 2.82 -25.13 -0.27
C SER A 145 4.17 -24.49 0.01
N GLN A 146 5.09 -25.24 0.61
CA GLN A 146 6.44 -24.76 0.87
C GLN A 146 7.15 -24.33 -0.42
N GLU A 147 6.98 -25.09 -1.49
CA GLU A 147 7.62 -24.84 -2.79
C GLU A 147 7.11 -23.54 -3.44
N VAL A 148 5.78 -23.38 -3.56
CA VAL A 148 5.18 -22.17 -4.12
C VAL A 148 5.47 -20.95 -3.27
N ARG A 149 5.45 -21.08 -1.93
CA ARG A 149 5.81 -19.98 -1.02
C ARG A 149 7.25 -19.53 -1.22
N GLN A 150 8.21 -20.46 -1.30
CA GLN A 150 9.61 -20.13 -1.49
C GLN A 150 9.86 -19.46 -2.85
N ALA A 151 9.26 -19.98 -3.92
CA ALA A 151 9.34 -19.36 -5.24
C ALA A 151 8.74 -17.94 -5.27
N THR A 152 7.59 -17.75 -4.58
CA THR A 152 6.94 -16.43 -4.46
C THR A 152 7.83 -15.43 -3.71
N GLU A 153 8.45 -15.85 -2.60
CA GLU A 153 9.35 -14.99 -1.83
C GLU A 153 10.61 -14.63 -2.62
N GLN A 154 11.23 -15.61 -3.29
CA GLN A 154 12.40 -15.37 -4.14
C GLN A 154 12.09 -14.42 -5.31
N LEU A 155 10.95 -14.60 -5.97
CA LEU A 155 10.54 -13.73 -7.07
C LEU A 155 10.26 -12.31 -6.57
N ARG A 156 9.63 -12.16 -5.39
CA ARG A 156 9.42 -10.84 -4.76
C ARG A 156 10.74 -10.17 -4.41
N ASP A 157 11.70 -10.90 -3.85
CA ASP A 157 13.01 -10.34 -3.48
C ASP A 157 13.81 -9.93 -4.73
N PHE A 158 13.72 -10.71 -5.82
CA PHE A 158 14.27 -10.33 -7.12
C PHE A 158 13.65 -9.02 -7.64
N MET A 159 12.32 -8.92 -7.62
CA MET A 159 11.60 -7.72 -8.06
C MET A 159 11.99 -6.51 -7.21
N PHE A 160 12.09 -6.68 -5.90
CA PHE A 160 12.55 -5.63 -4.99
C PHE A 160 13.94 -5.11 -5.37
N GLN A 161 14.89 -6.01 -5.62
CA GLN A 161 16.24 -5.62 -6.01
C GLN A 161 16.29 -4.91 -7.37
N ARG A 162 15.65 -5.47 -8.40
CA ARG A 162 15.74 -4.95 -9.77
C ARG A 162 14.93 -3.68 -10.01
N VAL A 163 13.71 -3.63 -9.49
CA VAL A 163 12.77 -2.56 -9.80
C VAL A 163 12.92 -1.39 -8.84
N TYR A 164 13.24 -1.65 -7.57
CA TYR A 164 13.27 -0.61 -6.54
C TYR A 164 14.70 -0.17 -6.19
N LEU A 165 15.68 -1.08 -6.09
CA LEU A 165 17.05 -0.69 -5.71
C LEU A 165 17.92 -0.23 -6.90
N ASP A 166 17.80 -0.88 -8.06
CA ASP A 166 18.70 -0.70 -9.22
C ASP A 166 18.21 0.35 -10.25
N CYS A 167 17.00 0.89 -10.09
CA CYS A 167 16.31 1.68 -11.10
C CYS A 167 16.56 3.21 -11.01
N LEU A 168 16.44 3.89 -12.16
CA LEU A 168 16.28 5.35 -12.33
C LEU A 168 15.15 5.95 -11.46
N ALA A 169 14.27 5.11 -10.92
CA ALA A 169 13.17 5.44 -10.00
C ALA A 169 13.65 6.22 -8.76
N LYS A 170 14.89 6.03 -8.28
CA LYS A 170 15.42 6.81 -7.15
C LYS A 170 15.28 8.33 -7.34
N SER A 171 15.49 8.82 -8.57
CA SER A 171 15.41 10.26 -8.82
C SER A 171 13.98 10.82 -8.82
N GLU A 172 12.98 10.02 -9.17
CA GLU A 172 11.57 10.41 -9.07
C GLU A 172 11.02 10.17 -7.66
N GLU A 173 11.48 9.10 -6.98
CA GLU A 173 11.21 8.85 -5.57
C GLU A 173 11.74 9.98 -4.69
N ASP A 174 12.96 10.46 -4.93
CA ASP A 174 13.54 11.60 -4.21
C ASP A 174 12.68 12.87 -4.37
N LYS A 175 12.13 13.10 -5.57
CA LYS A 175 11.21 14.23 -5.81
C LYS A 175 9.88 14.04 -5.10
N ALA A 176 9.31 12.83 -5.14
CA ALA A 176 8.07 12.50 -4.45
C ALA A 176 8.21 12.66 -2.93
N MET A 177 9.31 12.16 -2.35
CA MET A 177 9.65 12.37 -0.95
C MET A 177 9.78 13.86 -0.62
N TYR A 178 10.52 14.62 -1.44
CA TYR A 178 10.69 16.05 -1.23
C TYR A 178 9.35 16.80 -1.24
N ILE A 179 8.47 16.49 -2.20
CA ILE A 179 7.12 17.08 -2.28
C ILE A 179 6.35 16.84 -0.99
N LEU A 180 6.26 15.60 -0.53
CA LEU A 180 5.50 15.24 0.66
C LEU A 180 6.11 15.81 1.94
N GLU A 181 7.44 15.87 2.03
CA GLU A 181 8.16 16.40 3.19
C GLU A 181 7.90 17.90 3.35
N GLU A 182 7.99 18.66 2.27
CA GLU A 182 7.69 20.10 2.26
C GLU A 182 6.22 20.36 2.59
N LEU A 183 5.29 19.58 2.04
CA LEU A 183 3.87 19.67 2.39
C LEU A 183 3.65 19.40 3.89
N PHE A 184 4.27 18.35 4.43
CA PHE A 184 4.17 18.00 5.85
C PHE A 184 4.64 19.15 6.73
N PHE A 185 5.87 19.63 6.55
CA PHE A 185 6.39 20.72 7.37
C PHE A 185 5.67 22.04 7.16
N TYR A 186 5.11 22.29 5.97
CA TYR A 186 4.26 23.45 5.75
C TYR A 186 3.00 23.41 6.61
N PHE A 187 2.27 22.29 6.63
CA PHE A 187 1.03 22.19 7.41
C PHE A 187 1.28 22.09 8.92
N ILE A 188 2.40 21.50 9.35
CA ILE A 188 2.83 21.56 10.76
C ILE A 188 3.10 23.02 11.20
N LYS A 189 3.76 23.82 10.37
CA LYS A 189 4.01 25.25 10.69
C LYS A 189 2.74 26.10 10.58
N ASN A 190 1.75 25.64 9.84
CA ASN A 190 0.54 26.39 9.50
C ASN A 190 -0.73 25.54 9.69
N PRO A 191 -1.05 25.05 10.90
CA PRO A 191 -2.16 24.13 11.11
C PRO A 191 -3.52 24.74 10.69
N ASN A 192 -3.66 26.07 10.78
CA ASN A 192 -4.85 26.80 10.34
C ASN A 192 -5.10 26.75 8.81
N ARG A 193 -4.14 26.24 8.01
CA ARG A 193 -4.29 26.03 6.57
C ARG A 193 -4.81 24.63 6.23
N LEU A 194 -4.92 23.72 7.19
CA LEU A 194 -5.56 22.43 6.99
C LEU A 194 -7.05 22.60 6.66
N PRO A 195 -7.64 21.70 5.86
CA PRO A 195 -9.08 21.68 5.69
C PRO A 195 -9.80 21.50 7.03
N ALA A 196 -11.01 22.05 7.12
CA ALA A 196 -11.75 22.14 8.38
C ALA A 196 -12.05 20.77 9.03
N GLU A 197 -12.14 19.70 8.24
CA GLU A 197 -12.36 18.33 8.74
C GLU A 197 -11.15 17.80 9.52
N TYR A 198 -9.92 18.01 9.03
CA TYR A 198 -8.69 17.62 9.72
C TYR A 198 -8.36 18.56 10.88
N HIS A 199 -8.63 19.86 10.73
CA HIS A 199 -8.39 20.85 11.79
C HIS A 199 -9.19 20.52 13.07
N LYS A 200 -10.43 20.03 12.92
CA LYS A 200 -11.27 19.58 14.04
C LYS A 200 -10.71 18.39 14.82
N GLN A 201 -9.80 17.62 14.21
CA GLN A 201 -9.19 16.45 14.85
C GLN A 201 -7.99 16.82 15.73
N ILE A 202 -7.41 18.01 15.55
CA ILE A 202 -6.22 18.48 16.29
C ILE A 202 -6.40 18.40 17.82
N PRO A 203 -7.51 18.86 18.42
CA PRO A 203 -7.66 18.82 19.88
C PRO A 203 -7.71 17.40 20.46
N VAL A 204 -8.02 16.38 19.63
CA VAL A 204 -8.18 14.99 20.06
C VAL A 204 -6.93 14.17 19.76
N TYR A 205 -6.36 14.31 18.56
CA TYR A 205 -5.27 13.48 18.06
C TYR A 205 -3.93 14.21 17.91
N GLY A 206 -3.93 15.53 18.08
CA GLY A 206 -2.75 16.38 17.89
C GLY A 206 -2.56 16.87 16.44
N GLU A 207 -1.70 17.88 16.29
CA GLU A 207 -1.40 18.51 15.01
C GLU A 207 -0.72 17.54 14.05
N GLU A 208 0.26 16.77 14.52
CA GLU A 208 1.03 15.84 13.70
C GLU A 208 0.13 14.80 13.03
N GLN A 209 -0.77 14.17 13.80
CA GLN A 209 -1.71 13.19 13.25
C GLN A 209 -2.67 13.82 12.25
N ALA A 210 -3.20 15.01 12.54
CA ALA A 210 -4.12 15.69 11.63
C ALA A 210 -3.45 16.06 10.28
N VAL A 211 -2.18 16.47 10.31
CA VAL A 211 -1.38 16.71 9.09
C VAL A 211 -1.12 15.40 8.35
N CYS A 212 -0.75 14.34 9.08
CA CYS A 212 -0.53 13.02 8.53
C CYS A 212 -1.77 12.49 7.80
N ASP A 213 -2.94 12.58 8.45
CA ASP A 213 -4.24 12.19 7.88
C ASP A 213 -4.54 12.96 6.59
N TYR A 214 -4.30 14.27 6.59
CA TYR A 214 -4.55 15.08 5.40
C TYR A 214 -3.62 14.73 4.24
N ILE A 215 -2.34 14.49 4.51
CA ILE A 215 -1.35 14.17 3.48
C ILE A 215 -1.56 12.76 2.93
N ALA A 216 -1.79 11.78 3.81
CA ALA A 216 -2.08 10.42 3.41
C ALA A 216 -3.38 10.32 2.60
N GLY A 217 -4.40 11.14 2.91
CA GLY A 217 -5.65 11.22 2.15
C GLY A 217 -5.57 11.91 0.78
N MET A 218 -4.39 12.40 0.35
CA MET A 218 -4.24 13.01 -0.97
C MET A 218 -4.10 11.95 -2.07
N THR A 219 -4.47 12.33 -3.30
CA THR A 219 -4.00 11.61 -4.51
C THR A 219 -2.69 12.23 -5.00
N ASP A 220 -1.88 11.49 -5.76
CA ASP A 220 -0.62 11.99 -6.36
C ASP A 220 -0.81 13.32 -7.08
N ARG A 221 -1.86 13.42 -7.93
CA ARG A 221 -2.19 14.64 -8.67
C ARG A 221 -2.54 15.80 -7.77
N TYR A 222 -3.27 15.53 -6.68
CA TYR A 222 -3.65 16.54 -5.71
C TYR A 222 -2.43 17.03 -4.92
N ALA A 223 -1.59 16.12 -4.42
CA ALA A 223 -0.35 16.47 -3.71
C ALA A 223 0.57 17.35 -4.57
N MET A 224 0.81 16.97 -5.83
CA MET A 224 1.58 17.78 -6.77
C MET A 224 0.97 19.17 -6.99
N ARG A 225 -0.35 19.26 -7.14
CA ARG A 225 -1.04 20.54 -7.32
C ARG A 225 -0.88 21.45 -6.10
N ILE A 226 -1.10 20.93 -4.89
CA ILE A 226 -0.95 21.72 -3.66
C ILE A 226 0.50 22.16 -3.48
N PHE A 227 1.47 21.28 -3.75
CA PHE A 227 2.88 21.65 -3.72
C PHE A 227 3.18 22.80 -4.69
N TYR A 228 2.70 22.71 -5.93
CA TYR A 228 2.89 23.75 -6.93
C TYR A 228 2.25 25.08 -6.52
N GLU A 229 1.05 25.05 -5.93
CA GLU A 229 0.35 26.24 -5.44
C GLU A 229 1.07 26.93 -4.26
N LEU A 230 1.70 26.16 -3.38
CA LEU A 230 2.33 26.65 -2.16
C LEU A 230 3.78 27.13 -2.37
N PHE A 231 4.54 26.41 -3.20
CA PHE A 231 5.99 26.59 -3.30
C PHE A 231 6.45 27.19 -4.62
N VAL A 232 5.63 27.18 -5.68
CA VAL A 232 6.00 27.73 -6.99
C VAL A 232 5.33 29.09 -7.23
N PRO A 233 6.11 30.18 -7.38
CA PRO A 233 5.56 31.51 -7.63
C PRO A 233 4.70 31.61 -8.89
N SER A 234 3.62 32.38 -8.81
CA SER A 234 2.63 32.57 -9.87
C SER A 234 3.20 33.06 -11.21
N SER A 235 4.32 33.77 -11.20
CA SER A 235 4.99 34.30 -12.39
C SER A 235 5.61 33.21 -13.28
N TRP A 236 5.71 31.97 -12.80
CA TRP A 236 6.33 30.84 -13.50
C TRP A 236 5.28 29.81 -13.97
N LYS A 237 3.97 30.17 -13.90
CA LYS A 237 2.85 29.32 -14.34
C LYS A 237 2.60 29.30 -15.85
N GLN A 238 3.34 30.10 -16.64
CA GLN A 238 3.10 30.32 -18.06
C GLN A 238 4.32 30.06 -18.97
N ILE A 239 5.35 29.36 -18.46
CA ILE A 239 6.49 28.91 -19.28
C ILE A 239 6.39 27.41 -19.49
#